data_AF-A0A4S4NAS0-F1
#
_entry.id   AF-A0A4S4NAS0-F1
#
_cell.length_a   1.000
_cell.length_b   1.000
_cell.length_c   1.000
_cell.angle_alpha   90.00
_cell.angle_beta   90.00
_cell.angle_gamma   90.00
#
_symmetry.space_group_name_H-M   'P 1'
#
loop_
_entity.id
_entity.type
_entity.pdbx_description
1 polymer ?
#
loop_
_entity_poly.entity_id
_entity_poly.type
_entity_poly.pdbx_seq_one_letter_code
_entity_poly.pdbx_strand_id
1 'polypeptide(L)'
;MLRKVLTVVTLLASVFLVYLFAKAYTSHSADIPADQSMQVSAPRVLTIAFGSCNRENRPQGYWNTIASHRPDAWLWLGDNVYADTGDRDAMAAAYATQRQAVAYDSFVKTTPVIYGTWDDHDYGSNDAGREWQGRDMAKELMLDFLDVPDTAEVRQRAGVYQSYRIGEVKVILLDTRYFRDALAPPVRPGDRYGPNPKGDILGEAQWNWLRQELTNSDAAAHVIVSSIQVLPTDHGYEKWDLFPAARARLLALLKELRPALPLLLSGDRHLAEIMVDSLDNYPVYEITSSGLTHSYTGSNEANDKRIGPLITERNFGLLHYVPTDQGLQLLAEIRAIDNNEVLASLALPTGNENKSKLKSIVYPKETMTRQLQPCPESPNCVSTQSRQERKKRDPIPFTGSVSAAREKLKRVVDNMPRTTLIEEDEHYLHYTFQTWPVPYIDDVEFLISPEEGVIHYRSASRVGHSDLGVNSRRMKKVVAAFEKAR
;
A
#
# COMPACT_ATOMS: atom_id res chain seq x y z
N MET A 1 -30.41 47.88 -48.58
CA MET A 1 -30.41 46.73 -47.64
C MET A 1 -29.03 46.42 -47.06
N LEU A 2 -27.95 46.41 -47.87
CA LEU A 2 -26.60 46.02 -47.44
C LEU A 2 -26.04 46.80 -46.22
N ARG A 3 -26.24 48.12 -46.15
CA ARG A 3 -25.81 48.93 -44.99
C ARG A 3 -26.52 48.55 -43.69
N LYS A 4 -27.83 48.26 -43.74
CA LYS A 4 -28.60 47.87 -42.54
C LYS A 4 -28.20 46.48 -42.04
N VAL A 5 -27.91 45.55 -42.95
CA VAL A 5 -27.38 44.21 -42.59
C VAL A 5 -25.99 44.33 -41.99
N LEU A 6 -25.12 45.16 -42.58
CA LEU A 6 -23.76 45.35 -42.06
C LEU A 6 -23.78 45.96 -40.65
N THR A 7 -24.62 46.98 -40.39
CA THR A 7 -24.77 47.59 -39.07
C THR A 7 -25.32 46.62 -38.03
N VAL A 8 -26.28 45.77 -38.39
CA VAL A 8 -26.81 44.74 -37.47
C VAL A 8 -25.77 43.67 -37.17
N VAL A 9 -24.98 43.24 -38.17
CA VAL A 9 -23.89 42.28 -37.98
C VAL A 9 -22.76 42.87 -37.14
N THR A 10 -22.36 44.13 -37.35
CA THR A 10 -21.37 44.78 -36.47
C THR A 10 -21.92 44.98 -35.07
N LEU A 11 -23.18 45.36 -34.90
CA LEU A 11 -23.78 45.50 -33.57
C LEU A 11 -23.83 44.16 -32.82
N LEU A 12 -24.26 43.08 -33.49
CA LEU A 12 -24.26 41.73 -32.91
C LEU A 12 -22.85 41.23 -32.61
N ALA A 13 -21.89 41.48 -33.50
CA ALA A 13 -20.49 41.14 -33.25
C ALA A 13 -19.92 41.92 -32.06
N SER A 14 -20.32 43.20 -31.90
CA SER A 14 -19.88 44.05 -30.79
C SER A 14 -20.48 43.60 -29.47
N VAL A 15 -21.78 43.30 -29.43
CA VAL A 15 -22.48 42.78 -28.25
C VAL A 15 -21.93 41.42 -27.85
N PHE A 16 -21.65 40.56 -28.84
CA PHE A 16 -21.00 39.28 -28.60
C PHE A 16 -19.58 39.47 -28.05
N LEU A 17 -18.78 40.39 -28.61
CA LEU A 17 -17.44 40.71 -28.10
C LEU A 17 -17.50 41.19 -26.64
N VAL A 18 -18.43 42.10 -26.32
CA VAL A 18 -18.63 42.62 -24.95
C VAL A 18 -19.04 41.49 -23.99
N TYR A 19 -19.92 40.58 -24.39
CA TYR A 19 -20.27 39.40 -23.62
C TYR A 19 -19.07 38.48 -23.35
N LEU A 20 -18.22 38.26 -24.36
CA LEU A 20 -17.00 37.47 -24.23
C LEU A 20 -15.99 38.13 -23.28
N PHE A 21 -15.82 39.45 -23.33
CA PHE A 21 -14.99 40.20 -22.38
C PHE A 21 -15.53 40.12 -20.95
N ALA A 22 -16.85 40.22 -20.75
CA ALA A 22 -17.46 40.10 -19.43
C ALA A 22 -17.24 38.71 -18.79
N LYS A 23 -17.23 37.64 -19.60
CA LYS A 23 -16.90 36.28 -19.12
C LYS A 23 -15.41 36.07 -18.82
N ALA A 24 -14.51 36.84 -19.45
CA ALA A 24 -13.08 36.75 -19.16
C ALA A 24 -12.74 37.41 -17.80
N TYR A 25 -13.37 38.54 -17.48
CA TYR A 25 -13.12 39.29 -16.23
C TYR A 25 -13.68 38.65 -14.96
N THR A 26 -14.59 37.67 -15.05
CA THR A 26 -15.17 36.99 -13.89
C THR A 26 -14.40 35.75 -13.41
N SER A 27 -13.26 35.42 -14.04
CA SER A 27 -12.38 34.34 -13.58
C SER A 27 -11.38 34.86 -12.54
N HIS A 28 -11.80 34.94 -11.27
CA HIS A 28 -10.88 35.30 -10.18
C HIS A 28 -9.97 34.13 -9.83
N SER A 29 -8.67 34.41 -9.73
CA SER A 29 -7.73 33.56 -8.99
C SER A 29 -7.78 34.01 -7.52
N ALA A 30 -7.84 33.07 -6.60
CA ALA A 30 -7.71 33.35 -5.17
C ALA A 30 -6.23 33.56 -4.84
N ASP A 31 -5.91 34.68 -4.20
CA ASP A 31 -4.56 34.96 -3.70
C ASP A 31 -4.22 34.03 -2.52
N ILE A 32 -3.03 33.41 -2.55
CA ILE A 32 -2.42 32.77 -1.39
C ILE A 32 -1.12 33.54 -1.06
N PRO A 33 -0.93 34.02 0.18
CA PRO A 33 0.34 34.56 0.60
C PRO A 33 1.37 33.43 0.79
N ALA A 34 2.56 33.64 0.26
CA ALA A 34 3.71 32.77 0.51
C ALA A 34 4.24 33.03 1.93
N ASP A 35 4.27 31.98 2.76
CA ASP A 35 5.03 31.99 4.01
C ASP A 35 6.25 31.07 3.90
N GLN A 36 7.37 31.61 4.37
CA GLN A 36 8.65 30.94 4.49
C GLN A 36 8.58 30.02 5.70
N SER A 37 8.64 28.70 5.51
CA SER A 37 8.88 27.78 6.63
C SER A 37 10.15 26.96 6.38
N MET A 38 11.00 26.99 7.40
CA MET A 38 12.24 26.24 7.52
C MET A 38 11.94 24.74 7.37
N GLN A 39 12.67 24.06 6.49
CA GLN A 39 12.63 22.60 6.36
C GLN A 39 13.21 21.94 7.62
N VAL A 40 12.34 21.65 8.58
CA VAL A 40 12.57 20.56 9.53
C VAL A 40 12.39 19.27 8.72
N SER A 41 13.41 18.42 8.65
CA SER A 41 13.27 17.12 7.97
C SER A 41 12.11 16.36 8.63
N ALA A 42 11.06 16.06 7.86
CA ALA A 42 9.90 15.35 8.38
C ALA A 42 10.33 14.03 9.03
N PRO A 43 9.69 13.61 10.14
CA PRO A 43 9.99 12.32 10.77
C PRO A 43 9.79 11.20 9.75
N ARG A 44 10.80 10.33 9.60
CA ARG A 44 10.73 9.19 8.67
C ARG A 44 9.65 8.23 9.15
N VAL A 45 8.60 8.05 8.36
CA VAL A 45 7.59 7.02 8.55
C VAL A 45 8.25 5.66 8.32
N LEU A 46 8.18 4.77 9.31
CA LEU A 46 8.59 3.37 9.16
C LEU A 46 7.41 2.58 8.57
N THR A 47 7.60 1.96 7.41
CA THR A 47 6.56 1.17 6.73
C THR A 47 6.94 -0.30 6.71
N ILE A 48 6.11 -1.13 7.33
CA ILE A 48 6.24 -2.59 7.31
C ILE A 48 5.07 -3.17 6.51
N ALA A 49 5.36 -3.85 5.41
CA ALA A 49 4.36 -4.57 4.61
C ALA A 49 4.27 -6.03 5.07
N PHE A 50 3.09 -6.65 4.93
CA PHE A 50 2.88 -8.04 5.35
C PHE A 50 1.80 -8.76 4.56
N GLY A 51 1.84 -10.10 4.58
CA GLY A 51 0.79 -10.97 4.04
C GLY A 51 1.14 -12.45 4.09
N SER A 52 0.16 -13.30 3.77
CA SER A 52 0.30 -14.75 3.60
C SER A 52 -0.47 -15.28 2.39
N CYS A 53 -0.41 -16.60 2.20
CA CYS A 53 -1.18 -17.34 1.19
C CYS A 53 -0.75 -16.98 -0.24
N ASN A 54 0.56 -17.12 -0.46
CA ASN A 54 1.20 -16.96 -1.76
C ASN A 54 1.40 -18.33 -2.43
N ARG A 55 0.60 -18.61 -3.46
CA ARG A 55 0.83 -19.72 -4.36
C ARG A 55 1.79 -19.30 -5.46
N GLU A 56 3.03 -19.71 -5.33
CA GLU A 56 4.19 -19.33 -6.15
C GLU A 56 3.99 -19.60 -7.64
N ASN A 57 3.21 -20.62 -8.00
CA ASN A 57 2.87 -20.94 -9.39
C ASN A 57 1.74 -20.07 -10.00
N ARG A 58 1.15 -19.15 -9.24
CA ARG A 58 0.16 -18.17 -9.73
C ARG A 58 0.85 -16.85 -10.13
N PRO A 59 0.18 -15.96 -10.89
CA PRO A 59 0.76 -14.68 -11.28
C PRO A 59 1.26 -13.86 -10.08
N GLN A 60 2.55 -13.51 -10.11
CA GLN A 60 3.28 -12.81 -9.04
C GLN A 60 3.40 -11.29 -9.26
N GLY A 61 2.65 -10.70 -10.20
CA GLY A 61 2.79 -9.26 -10.55
C GLY A 61 2.44 -8.29 -9.42
N TYR A 62 1.76 -8.77 -8.38
CA TYR A 62 1.32 -7.96 -7.24
C TYR A 62 2.47 -7.44 -6.36
N TRP A 63 3.67 -8.04 -6.44
CA TRP A 63 4.85 -7.52 -5.75
C TRP A 63 5.16 -6.08 -6.15
N ASN A 64 4.87 -5.68 -7.39
CA ASN A 64 5.03 -4.29 -7.84
C ASN A 64 4.06 -3.33 -7.11
N THR A 65 2.83 -3.78 -6.83
CA THR A 65 1.86 -3.02 -6.04
C THR A 65 2.38 -2.79 -4.62
N ILE A 66 2.92 -3.84 -3.98
CA ILE A 66 3.50 -3.75 -2.64
C ILE A 66 4.75 -2.87 -2.65
N ALA A 67 5.62 -3.04 -3.64
CA ALA A 67 6.84 -2.24 -3.83
C ALA A 67 6.57 -0.74 -3.99
N SER A 68 5.40 -0.36 -4.55
CA SER A 68 5.02 1.05 -4.71
C SER A 68 4.91 1.82 -3.38
N HIS A 69 4.70 1.10 -2.27
CA HIS A 69 4.67 1.65 -0.91
C HIS A 69 6.06 1.78 -0.27
N ARG A 70 7.13 1.36 -0.97
CA ARG A 70 8.53 1.41 -0.50
C ARG A 70 8.71 0.92 0.94
N PRO A 71 8.25 -0.30 1.27
CA PRO A 71 8.36 -0.80 2.63
C PRO A 71 9.82 -0.89 3.09
N ASP A 72 10.07 -0.54 4.35
CA ASP A 72 11.33 -0.77 5.02
C ASP A 72 11.54 -2.25 5.37
N ALA A 73 10.44 -3.00 5.52
CA ALA A 73 10.45 -4.43 5.76
C ALA A 73 9.22 -5.14 5.19
N TRP A 74 9.41 -6.40 4.82
CA TRP A 74 8.34 -7.35 4.49
C TRP A 74 8.24 -8.43 5.56
N LEU A 75 7.02 -8.75 5.98
CA LEU A 75 6.71 -9.87 6.87
C LEU A 75 5.84 -10.91 6.16
N TRP A 76 6.43 -12.08 5.93
CA TRP A 76 5.72 -13.30 5.59
C TRP A 76 5.00 -13.84 6.83
N LEU A 77 3.67 -13.96 6.76
CA LEU A 77 2.87 -14.51 7.86
C LEU A 77 2.64 -16.02 7.74
N GLY A 78 3.17 -16.67 6.69
CA GLY A 78 3.01 -18.08 6.40
C GLY A 78 2.42 -18.34 5.02
N ASP A 79 2.31 -19.62 4.62
CA ASP A 79 1.97 -20.03 3.25
C ASP A 79 2.77 -19.25 2.20
N ASN A 80 4.09 -19.23 2.42
CA ASN A 80 5.02 -18.49 1.57
C ASN A 80 5.08 -19.12 0.17
N VAL A 81 4.86 -20.43 0.12
CA VAL A 81 4.67 -21.29 -1.04
C VAL A 81 3.64 -22.39 -0.70
N TYR A 82 3.04 -23.02 -1.70
CA TYR A 82 2.14 -24.17 -1.51
C TYR A 82 2.86 -25.47 -1.89
N ALA A 83 3.76 -25.92 -1.01
CA ALA A 83 4.59 -27.08 -1.29
C ALA A 83 3.83 -28.41 -1.10
N ASP A 84 3.10 -28.56 0.02
CA ASP A 84 2.25 -29.72 0.33
C ASP A 84 2.94 -31.08 0.08
N THR A 85 4.21 -31.19 0.46
CA THR A 85 5.02 -32.37 0.17
C THR A 85 5.98 -32.71 1.31
N GLY A 86 6.25 -34.01 1.47
CA GLY A 86 7.35 -34.52 2.28
C GLY A 86 8.65 -34.72 1.50
N ASP A 87 8.65 -34.47 0.19
CA ASP A 87 9.81 -34.58 -0.69
C ASP A 87 10.62 -33.28 -0.66
N ARG A 88 11.91 -33.39 -0.27
CA ARG A 88 12.82 -32.24 -0.11
C ARG A 88 13.00 -31.49 -1.42
N ASP A 89 13.19 -32.20 -2.54
CA ASP A 89 13.50 -31.57 -3.82
C ASP A 89 12.28 -30.81 -4.37
N ALA A 90 11.08 -31.37 -4.21
CA ALA A 90 9.84 -30.70 -4.57
C ALA A 90 9.57 -29.45 -3.73
N MET A 91 9.80 -29.50 -2.40
CA MET A 91 9.65 -28.33 -1.54
C MET A 91 10.70 -27.25 -1.86
N ALA A 92 11.96 -27.65 -2.08
CA ALA A 92 13.01 -26.74 -2.52
C ALA A 92 12.68 -26.09 -3.86
N ALA A 93 12.09 -26.84 -4.80
CA ALA A 93 11.64 -26.33 -6.09
C ALA A 93 10.49 -25.31 -5.96
N ALA A 94 9.57 -25.49 -4.99
CA ALA A 94 8.53 -24.50 -4.71
C ALA A 94 9.14 -23.18 -4.24
N TYR A 95 10.05 -23.21 -3.26
CA TYR A 95 10.77 -22.01 -2.83
C TYR A 95 11.62 -21.39 -3.94
N ALA A 96 12.30 -22.20 -4.76
CA ALA A 96 13.04 -21.72 -5.92
C ALA A 96 12.14 -21.01 -6.94
N THR A 97 10.93 -21.55 -7.19
CA THR A 97 9.93 -20.93 -8.06
C THR A 97 9.57 -19.52 -7.57
N GLN A 98 9.34 -19.38 -6.26
CA GLN A 98 9.07 -18.06 -5.68
C GLN A 98 10.26 -17.11 -5.83
N ARG A 99 11.49 -17.54 -5.48
CA ARG A 99 12.70 -16.72 -5.61
C ARG A 99 12.98 -16.29 -7.06
N GLN A 100 12.62 -17.11 -8.03
CA GLN A 100 12.84 -16.84 -9.46
C GLN A 100 11.74 -15.96 -10.08
N ALA A 101 10.65 -15.70 -9.37
CA ALA A 101 9.63 -14.78 -9.85
C ALA A 101 10.22 -13.36 -9.97
N VAL A 102 10.30 -12.84 -11.19
CA VAL A 102 10.97 -11.55 -11.51
C VAL A 102 10.50 -10.40 -10.61
N ALA A 103 9.20 -10.34 -10.33
CA ALA A 103 8.62 -9.28 -9.49
C ALA A 103 9.01 -9.44 -8.01
N TYR A 104 9.11 -10.68 -7.50
CA TYR A 104 9.56 -10.94 -6.13
C TYR A 104 11.07 -10.68 -5.97
N ASP A 105 11.89 -11.16 -6.90
CA ASP A 105 13.33 -10.89 -6.93
C ASP A 105 13.63 -9.38 -6.95
N SER A 106 12.88 -8.63 -7.77
CA SER A 106 12.97 -7.16 -7.80
C SER A 106 12.56 -6.54 -6.45
N PHE A 107 11.45 -7.00 -5.86
CA PHE A 107 10.96 -6.53 -4.58
C PHE A 107 11.97 -6.75 -3.44
N VAL A 108 12.53 -7.96 -3.33
CA VAL A 108 13.53 -8.31 -2.31
C VAL A 108 14.78 -7.46 -2.44
N LYS A 109 15.25 -7.16 -3.67
CA LYS A 109 16.42 -6.29 -3.90
C LYS A 109 16.19 -4.84 -3.48
N THR A 110 14.95 -4.37 -3.47
CA THR A 110 14.60 -2.99 -3.09
C THR A 110 14.09 -2.84 -1.66
N THR A 111 13.70 -3.94 -1.02
CA THR A 111 13.18 -3.95 0.34
C THR A 111 14.32 -4.31 1.29
N PRO A 112 14.71 -3.42 2.22
CA PRO A 112 15.90 -3.63 3.06
C PRO A 112 15.91 -4.94 3.84
N VAL A 113 14.72 -5.42 4.24
CA VAL A 113 14.57 -6.50 5.19
C VAL A 113 13.39 -7.40 4.83
N ILE A 114 13.63 -8.71 4.77
CA ILE A 114 12.61 -9.74 4.57
C ILE A 114 12.63 -10.66 5.77
N TYR A 115 11.54 -10.71 6.52
CA TYR A 115 11.36 -11.63 7.64
C TYR A 115 10.12 -12.49 7.43
N GLY A 116 10.04 -13.61 8.14
CA GLY A 116 8.93 -14.53 7.94
C GLY A 116 8.84 -15.67 8.94
N THR A 117 7.63 -16.20 9.04
CA THR A 117 7.34 -17.54 9.55
C THR A 117 6.65 -18.35 8.45
N TRP A 118 6.39 -19.63 8.69
CA TRP A 118 5.62 -20.51 7.79
C TRP A 118 4.17 -20.64 8.23
N ASP A 119 3.37 -21.30 7.40
CA ASP A 119 2.14 -21.97 7.80
C ASP A 119 2.12 -23.42 7.30
N ASP A 120 0.98 -24.09 7.24
CA ASP A 120 0.88 -25.52 6.95
C ASP A 120 1.35 -25.91 5.55
N HIS A 121 1.09 -25.10 4.53
CA HIS A 121 1.42 -25.46 3.14
C HIS A 121 2.92 -25.43 2.85
N ASP A 122 3.67 -24.52 3.47
CA ASP A 122 5.14 -24.47 3.40
C ASP A 122 5.83 -25.20 4.55
N TYR A 123 5.10 -25.53 5.63
CA TYR A 123 5.49 -26.58 6.56
C TYR A 123 5.48 -27.95 5.87
N GLY A 124 4.56 -28.21 4.93
CA GLY A 124 4.63 -29.35 4.01
C GLY A 124 3.43 -30.32 4.06
N SER A 125 2.41 -30.02 4.86
CA SER A 125 1.16 -30.78 4.86
C SER A 125 0.04 -29.95 5.48
N ASN A 126 -1.10 -29.89 4.79
CA ASN A 126 -2.28 -29.14 5.21
C ASN A 126 -2.68 -29.43 6.66
N ASP A 127 -2.84 -28.36 7.44
CA ASP A 127 -3.10 -28.28 8.87
C ASP A 127 -2.26 -29.23 9.75
N ALA A 128 -1.05 -29.61 9.33
CA ALA A 128 -0.19 -30.48 10.11
C ALA A 128 0.45 -29.75 11.30
N GLY A 129 0.75 -30.50 12.35
CA GLY A 129 1.46 -30.05 13.55
C GLY A 129 2.72 -30.88 13.79
N ARG A 130 3.04 -31.09 15.08
CA ARG A 130 4.25 -31.82 15.50
C ARG A 130 4.28 -33.29 15.06
N GLU A 131 3.13 -33.88 14.72
CA GLU A 131 2.99 -35.26 14.26
C GLU A 131 3.62 -35.50 12.88
N TRP A 132 3.79 -34.44 12.09
CA TRP A 132 4.40 -34.54 10.76
C TRP A 132 5.91 -34.71 10.84
N GLN A 133 6.42 -35.72 10.14
CA GLN A 133 7.81 -36.18 10.27
C GLN A 133 8.81 -35.30 9.51
N GLY A 134 8.37 -34.52 8.52
CA GLY A 134 9.26 -33.71 7.66
C GLY A 134 9.68 -32.36 8.25
N ARG A 135 9.30 -32.03 9.48
CA ARG A 135 9.40 -30.68 10.07
C ARG A 135 10.81 -30.09 10.09
N ASP A 136 11.83 -30.93 10.31
CA ASP A 136 13.23 -30.49 10.33
C ASP A 136 13.73 -30.16 8.92
N MET A 137 13.30 -30.93 7.93
CA MET A 137 13.60 -30.67 6.51
C MET A 137 12.92 -29.38 6.04
N ALA A 138 11.64 -29.20 6.36
CA ALA A 138 10.92 -27.97 6.02
C ALA A 138 11.59 -26.76 6.68
N LYS A 139 12.06 -26.90 7.94
CA LYS A 139 12.76 -25.85 8.67
C LYS A 139 14.00 -25.38 7.92
N GLU A 140 14.84 -26.32 7.50
CA GLU A 140 16.04 -25.99 6.75
C GLU A 140 15.70 -25.21 5.47
N LEU A 141 14.75 -25.71 4.67
CA LEU A 141 14.38 -25.08 3.40
C LEU A 141 13.75 -23.70 3.56
N MET A 142 12.90 -23.51 4.58
CA MET A 142 12.29 -22.22 4.89
C MET A 142 13.32 -21.18 5.32
N LEU A 143 14.27 -21.57 6.18
CA LEU A 143 15.34 -20.67 6.62
C LEU A 143 16.31 -20.34 5.48
N ASP A 144 16.56 -21.28 4.57
CA ASP A 144 17.35 -21.04 3.35
C ASP A 144 16.62 -20.10 2.37
N PHE A 145 15.29 -20.25 2.23
CA PHE A 145 14.47 -19.35 1.42
C PHE A 145 14.52 -17.90 1.93
N LEU A 146 14.52 -17.71 3.24
CA LEU A 146 14.62 -16.40 3.90
C LEU A 146 16.06 -15.88 4.03
N ASP A 147 17.04 -16.57 3.44
CA ASP A 147 18.47 -16.24 3.53
C ASP A 147 18.96 -16.05 4.99
N VAL A 148 18.41 -16.83 5.94
CA VAL A 148 18.82 -16.78 7.35
C VAL A 148 20.24 -17.32 7.49
N PRO A 149 21.20 -16.61 8.11
CA PRO A 149 22.59 -17.05 8.18
C PRO A 149 22.77 -18.42 8.85
N ASP A 150 23.73 -19.21 8.38
CA ASP A 150 24.07 -20.54 8.95
C ASP A 150 24.41 -20.51 10.44
N THR A 151 24.91 -19.36 10.92
CA THR A 151 25.29 -19.14 12.31
C THR A 151 24.13 -18.69 13.21
N ALA A 152 22.93 -18.45 12.66
CA ALA A 152 21.80 -17.96 13.42
C ALA A 152 21.31 -19.00 14.45
N GLU A 153 20.99 -18.56 15.67
CA GLU A 153 20.53 -19.44 16.76
C GLU A 153 19.30 -20.28 16.36
N VAL A 154 18.40 -19.71 15.54
CA VAL A 154 17.21 -20.41 15.04
C VAL A 154 17.56 -21.73 14.33
N ARG A 155 18.71 -21.80 13.63
CA ARG A 155 19.14 -23.03 12.96
C ARG A 155 19.50 -24.15 13.95
N GLN A 156 19.87 -23.80 15.18
CA GLN A 156 20.30 -24.75 16.22
C GLN A 156 19.18 -25.19 17.18
N ARG A 157 17.99 -24.59 17.11
CA ARG A 157 16.85 -24.93 17.99
C ARG A 157 15.69 -25.58 17.23
N ALA A 158 14.74 -26.16 17.95
CA ALA A 158 13.49 -26.61 17.36
C ALA A 158 12.62 -25.41 16.92
N GLY A 159 11.88 -25.55 15.81
CA GLY A 159 11.01 -24.50 15.26
C GLY A 159 11.73 -23.31 14.60
N VAL A 160 10.96 -22.44 13.96
CA VAL A 160 11.45 -21.26 13.19
C VAL A 160 11.18 -19.91 13.85
N TYR A 161 10.67 -19.91 15.08
CA TYR A 161 10.33 -18.68 15.79
C TYR A 161 11.56 -17.78 15.97
N GLN A 162 11.40 -16.47 15.81
CA GLN A 162 12.49 -15.47 15.82
C GLN A 162 11.97 -14.09 16.23
N SER A 163 12.86 -13.18 16.62
CA SER A 163 12.50 -11.79 16.87
C SER A 163 13.50 -10.83 16.22
N TYR A 164 13.02 -9.65 15.86
CA TYR A 164 13.79 -8.62 15.18
C TYR A 164 13.44 -7.22 15.70
N ARG A 165 14.40 -6.31 15.61
CA ARG A 165 14.23 -4.89 15.91
C ARG A 165 14.26 -4.09 14.61
N ILE A 166 13.23 -3.29 14.35
CA ILE A 166 13.16 -2.40 13.19
C ILE A 166 12.84 -1.00 13.70
N GLY A 167 13.88 -0.16 13.83
CA GLY A 167 13.74 1.13 14.51
C GLY A 167 13.19 0.95 15.93
N GLU A 168 12.07 1.62 16.23
CA GLU A 168 11.39 1.54 17.53
C GLU A 168 10.34 0.42 17.64
N VAL A 169 10.17 -0.42 16.61
CA VAL A 169 9.29 -1.60 16.62
C VAL A 169 10.05 -2.88 16.92
N LYS A 170 9.48 -3.75 17.75
CA LYS A 170 9.93 -5.13 17.95
C LYS A 170 8.96 -6.07 17.24
N VAL A 171 9.47 -6.87 16.32
CA VAL A 171 8.73 -7.91 15.60
C VAL A 171 9.06 -9.26 16.22
N ILE A 172 8.04 -10.02 16.59
CA ILE A 172 8.14 -11.34 17.21
C ILE A 172 7.39 -12.32 16.31
N LEU A 173 8.12 -13.24 15.69
CA LEU A 173 7.59 -14.26 14.81
C LEU A 173 7.38 -15.54 15.59
N LEU A 174 6.13 -15.94 15.75
CA LEU A 174 5.79 -17.24 16.30
C LEU A 174 5.90 -18.32 15.21
N ASP A 175 6.06 -19.54 15.69
CA ASP A 175 5.96 -20.78 14.95
C ASP A 175 4.79 -21.53 15.56
N THR A 176 3.72 -21.65 14.79
CA THR A 176 2.45 -22.23 15.19
C THR A 176 2.23 -23.63 14.61
N ARG A 177 3.29 -24.25 14.08
CA ARG A 177 3.26 -25.57 13.44
C ARG A 177 4.15 -26.59 14.13
N TYR A 178 5.43 -26.28 14.32
CA TYR A 178 6.45 -27.26 14.72
C TYR A 178 6.12 -28.01 16.02
N PHE A 179 5.56 -27.29 17.00
CA PHE A 179 5.25 -27.81 18.33
C PHE A 179 3.78 -28.15 18.53
N ARG A 180 2.92 -27.70 17.62
CA ARG A 180 1.47 -27.73 17.79
C ARG A 180 0.96 -29.15 17.87
N ASP A 181 0.12 -29.41 18.87
CA ASP A 181 -0.60 -30.67 19.01
C ASP A 181 -1.61 -30.89 17.89
N ALA A 182 -1.90 -32.14 17.58
CA ALA A 182 -2.86 -32.50 16.53
C ALA A 182 -4.24 -31.86 16.74
N LEU A 183 -4.89 -31.48 15.64
CA LEU A 183 -6.28 -30.99 15.65
C LEU A 183 -7.24 -32.12 16.04
N ALA A 184 -8.33 -31.75 16.69
CA ALA A 184 -9.39 -32.69 17.03
C ALA A 184 -10.48 -32.71 15.93
N PRO A 185 -11.20 -33.85 15.77
CA PRO A 185 -12.36 -33.92 14.89
C PRO A 185 -13.43 -32.88 15.25
N PRO A 186 -14.22 -32.39 14.28
CA PRO A 186 -15.25 -31.39 14.52
C PRO A 186 -16.35 -31.91 15.45
N VAL A 187 -16.86 -31.03 16.32
CA VAL A 187 -17.94 -31.33 17.27
C VAL A 187 -19.25 -30.60 16.93
N ARG A 188 -19.23 -29.64 16.00
CA ARG A 188 -20.41 -28.91 15.51
C ARG A 188 -20.57 -29.13 14.00
N PRO A 189 -21.81 -29.22 13.49
CA PRO A 189 -22.05 -29.26 12.04
C PRO A 189 -21.47 -28.03 11.34
N GLY A 190 -20.76 -28.25 10.23
CA GLY A 190 -20.15 -27.18 9.44
C GLY A 190 -18.71 -26.81 9.85
N ASP A 191 -18.26 -27.21 11.05
CA ASP A 191 -16.88 -27.02 11.46
C ASP A 191 -15.96 -28.06 10.78
N ARG A 192 -14.74 -27.64 10.42
CA ARG A 192 -13.68 -28.52 9.93
C ARG A 192 -12.98 -29.22 11.10
N TYR A 193 -12.80 -28.50 12.21
CA TYR A 193 -12.06 -28.98 13.39
C TYR A 193 -12.79 -28.68 14.70
N GLY A 194 -12.53 -29.50 15.71
CA GLY A 194 -13.02 -29.34 17.07
C GLY A 194 -11.91 -28.94 18.04
N PRO A 195 -12.26 -28.59 19.29
CA PRO A 195 -11.28 -28.18 20.27
C PRO A 195 -10.45 -29.37 20.78
N ASN A 196 -9.16 -29.12 21.01
CA ASN A 196 -8.23 -29.96 21.76
C ASN A 196 -7.89 -29.24 23.08
N PRO A 197 -8.65 -29.47 24.18
CA PRO A 197 -8.54 -28.67 25.40
C PRO A 197 -7.21 -28.77 26.15
N LYS A 198 -6.43 -29.82 25.88
CA LYS A 198 -5.12 -30.07 26.49
C LYS A 198 -3.96 -29.85 25.52
N GLY A 199 -4.25 -29.52 24.26
CA GLY A 199 -3.23 -29.33 23.25
C GLY A 199 -2.50 -28.00 23.42
N ASP A 200 -1.23 -28.00 23.09
CA ASP A 200 -0.38 -26.82 23.01
C ASP A 200 -0.14 -26.40 21.55
N ILE A 201 0.33 -25.17 21.35
CA ILE A 201 0.71 -24.64 20.04
C ILE A 201 2.22 -24.39 19.97
N LEU A 202 2.81 -23.79 21.00
CA LEU A 202 4.18 -23.26 20.93
C LEU A 202 5.24 -24.20 21.54
N GLY A 203 4.87 -25.09 22.45
CA GLY A 203 5.85 -25.85 23.23
C GLY A 203 6.59 -24.99 24.25
N GLU A 204 7.05 -25.60 25.34
CA GLU A 204 7.59 -24.87 26.50
C GLU A 204 8.82 -24.01 26.18
N ALA A 205 9.68 -24.44 25.27
CA ALA A 205 10.88 -23.67 24.89
C ALA A 205 10.50 -22.32 24.26
N GLN A 206 9.56 -22.33 23.32
CA GLN A 206 9.07 -21.12 22.67
C GLN A 206 8.21 -20.27 23.61
N TRP A 207 7.42 -20.88 24.50
CA TRP A 207 6.68 -20.14 25.53
C TRP A 207 7.62 -19.33 26.45
N ASN A 208 8.69 -19.96 26.92
CA ASN A 208 9.69 -19.30 27.75
C ASN A 208 10.42 -18.20 26.98
N TRP A 209 10.78 -18.47 25.72
CA TRP A 209 11.38 -17.48 24.84
C TRP A 209 10.44 -16.28 24.62
N LEU A 210 9.16 -16.49 24.28
CA LEU A 210 8.18 -15.42 24.04
C LEU A 210 8.03 -14.52 25.28
N ARG A 211 7.96 -15.12 26.47
CA ARG A 211 7.95 -14.35 27.72
C ARG A 211 9.21 -13.51 27.87
N GLN A 212 10.39 -14.05 27.59
CA GLN A 212 11.66 -13.30 27.66
C GLN A 212 11.68 -12.14 26.66
N GLU A 213 11.20 -12.35 25.44
CA GLU A 213 11.12 -11.30 24.42
C GLU A 213 10.23 -10.13 24.83
N LEU A 214 9.18 -10.38 25.61
CA LEU A 214 8.23 -9.36 26.06
C LEU A 214 8.61 -8.74 27.41
N THR A 215 9.34 -9.46 28.27
CA THR A 215 9.69 -9.00 29.62
C THR A 215 10.68 -7.84 29.55
N ASN A 216 10.32 -6.69 30.13
CA ASN A 216 11.15 -5.47 30.17
C ASN A 216 11.61 -4.99 28.78
N SER A 217 10.87 -5.31 27.72
CA SER A 217 11.17 -4.82 26.38
C SER A 217 11.02 -3.31 26.32
N ASP A 218 12.02 -2.63 25.75
CA ASP A 218 12.08 -1.17 25.60
C ASP A 218 11.51 -0.68 24.27
N ALA A 219 10.95 -1.58 23.45
CA ALA A 219 10.35 -1.22 22.18
C ALA A 219 9.06 -0.40 22.35
N ALA A 220 8.89 0.63 21.54
CA ALA A 220 7.70 1.49 21.57
C ALA A 220 6.46 0.81 20.96
N ALA A 221 6.66 -0.24 20.15
CA ALA A 221 5.59 -1.08 19.62
C ALA A 221 6.02 -2.54 19.48
N HIS A 222 5.06 -3.46 19.61
CA HIS A 222 5.27 -4.90 19.54
C HIS A 222 4.32 -5.53 18.51
N VAL A 223 4.90 -6.04 17.42
CA VAL A 223 4.18 -6.82 16.41
C VAL A 223 4.44 -8.29 16.68
N ILE A 224 3.40 -9.07 16.94
CA ILE A 224 3.48 -10.51 17.20
C ILE A 224 2.79 -11.22 16.04
N VAL A 225 3.56 -11.95 15.25
CA VAL A 225 3.08 -12.68 14.07
C VAL A 225 2.75 -14.11 14.47
N SER A 226 1.53 -14.54 14.17
CA SER A 226 1.04 -15.91 14.28
C SER A 226 0.60 -16.36 12.88
N SER A 227 0.86 -17.60 12.46
CA SER A 227 0.39 -18.01 11.12
C SER A 227 -1.14 -18.14 11.05
N ILE A 228 -1.74 -18.60 12.13
CA ILE A 228 -3.19 -18.77 12.30
C ILE A 228 -3.80 -17.69 13.20
N GLN A 229 -5.10 -17.46 13.08
CA GLN A 229 -5.82 -16.42 13.83
C GLN A 229 -5.86 -16.68 15.35
N VAL A 230 -5.68 -15.64 16.16
CA VAL A 230 -5.58 -15.72 17.63
C VAL A 230 -6.92 -15.40 18.32
N LEU A 231 -7.52 -14.27 17.99
CA LEU A 231 -8.69 -13.70 18.66
C LEU A 231 -10.03 -14.36 18.29
N PRO A 232 -10.31 -14.73 17.02
CA PRO A 232 -11.59 -15.32 16.64
C PRO A 232 -11.97 -16.59 17.41
N THR A 233 -13.27 -16.76 17.63
CA THR A 233 -13.85 -17.97 18.26
C THR A 233 -14.98 -18.60 17.43
N ASP A 234 -15.51 -17.88 16.43
CA ASP A 234 -16.75 -18.26 15.75
C ASP A 234 -16.57 -19.26 14.60
N HIS A 235 -15.59 -19.04 13.71
CA HIS A 235 -15.44 -19.84 12.48
C HIS A 235 -14.94 -21.27 12.77
N GLY A 236 -15.32 -22.23 11.93
CA GLY A 236 -15.05 -23.66 12.14
C GLY A 236 -13.69 -24.18 11.68
N TYR A 237 -12.76 -23.29 11.33
CA TYR A 237 -11.45 -23.63 10.77
C TYR A 237 -10.33 -23.50 11.81
N GLU A 238 -9.09 -23.78 11.41
CA GLU A 238 -7.94 -23.71 12.29
C GLU A 238 -7.73 -22.30 12.85
N LYS A 239 -7.47 -22.22 14.16
CA LYS A 239 -7.27 -21.00 14.95
C LYS A 239 -6.80 -21.39 16.36
N TRP A 240 -6.29 -20.43 17.10
CA TRP A 240 -5.85 -20.63 18.49
C TRP A 240 -6.97 -21.12 19.42
N ASP A 241 -8.23 -20.73 19.18
CA ASP A 241 -9.37 -21.12 20.03
C ASP A 241 -9.68 -22.64 19.98
N LEU A 242 -9.17 -23.36 18.97
CA LEU A 242 -9.18 -24.83 19.00
C LEU A 242 -8.24 -25.40 20.07
N PHE A 243 -7.31 -24.62 20.59
CA PHE A 243 -6.39 -24.97 21.69
C PHE A 243 -6.61 -24.01 22.87
N PRO A 244 -7.75 -24.11 23.57
CA PRO A 244 -8.19 -23.08 24.50
C PRO A 244 -7.20 -22.83 25.66
N ALA A 245 -6.47 -23.85 26.11
CA ALA A 245 -5.43 -23.70 27.13
C ALA A 245 -4.23 -22.86 26.62
N ALA A 246 -3.76 -23.12 25.39
CA ALA A 246 -2.69 -22.36 24.75
C ALA A 246 -3.11 -20.91 24.48
N ARG A 247 -4.33 -20.70 23.95
CA ARG A 247 -4.90 -19.36 23.74
C ARG A 247 -5.01 -18.58 25.04
N ALA A 248 -5.54 -19.19 26.10
CA ALA A 248 -5.62 -18.56 27.41
C ALA A 248 -4.24 -18.18 27.96
N ARG A 249 -3.21 -19.02 27.74
CA ARG A 249 -1.83 -18.73 28.15
C ARG A 249 -1.25 -17.53 27.41
N LEU A 250 -1.46 -17.41 26.10
CA LEU A 250 -1.02 -16.24 25.31
C LEU A 250 -1.69 -14.95 25.80
N LEU A 251 -3.03 -14.97 25.94
CA LEU A 251 -3.78 -13.80 26.39
C LEU A 251 -3.40 -13.42 27.83
N ALA A 252 -3.19 -14.38 28.72
CA ALA A 252 -2.70 -14.13 30.07
C ALA A 252 -1.31 -13.48 30.06
N LEU A 253 -0.40 -13.92 29.19
CA LEU A 253 0.93 -13.33 29.04
C LEU A 253 0.86 -11.87 28.57
N LEU A 254 0.04 -11.57 27.57
CA LEU A 254 -0.16 -10.20 27.07
C LEU A 254 -0.79 -9.29 28.13
N LYS A 255 -1.76 -9.83 28.88
CA LYS A 255 -2.41 -9.14 30.00
C LYS A 255 -1.45 -8.85 31.15
N GLU A 256 -0.54 -9.78 31.45
CA GLU A 256 0.45 -9.66 32.51
C GLU A 256 1.54 -8.63 32.14
N LEU A 257 2.13 -8.77 30.96
CA LEU A 257 3.31 -7.98 30.56
C LEU A 257 2.97 -6.63 29.92
N ARG A 258 1.76 -6.49 29.37
CA ARG A 258 1.25 -5.27 28.71
C ARG A 258 2.30 -4.56 27.83
N PRO A 259 2.87 -5.24 26.81
CA PRO A 259 3.82 -4.62 25.89
C PRO A 259 3.26 -3.34 25.26
N ALA A 260 4.12 -2.38 24.93
CA ALA A 260 3.70 -1.16 24.26
C ALA A 260 3.13 -1.46 22.88
N LEU A 261 1.97 -0.86 22.55
CA LEU A 261 1.23 -1.01 21.28
C LEU A 261 1.24 -2.46 20.75
N PRO A 262 0.57 -3.41 21.43
CA PRO A 262 0.52 -4.79 20.98
C PRO A 262 -0.32 -4.89 19.70
N LEU A 263 0.25 -5.52 18.68
CA LEU A 263 -0.46 -5.85 17.46
C LEU A 263 -0.19 -7.31 17.10
N LEU A 264 -1.25 -8.10 17.01
CA LEU A 264 -1.20 -9.44 16.45
C LEU A 264 -1.38 -9.36 14.93
N LEU A 265 -0.59 -10.12 14.18
CA LEU A 265 -0.81 -10.34 12.74
C LEU A 265 -1.08 -11.82 12.49
N SER A 266 -1.98 -12.12 11.55
CA SER A 266 -2.33 -13.50 11.18
C SER A 266 -2.61 -13.74 9.70
N GLY A 267 -2.50 -15.02 9.31
CA GLY A 267 -2.61 -15.56 7.96
C GLY A 267 -3.74 -16.59 7.80
N ASP A 268 -3.45 -17.70 7.10
CA ASP A 268 -4.29 -18.91 6.84
C ASP A 268 -5.60 -18.73 6.05
N ARG A 269 -6.39 -17.71 6.38
CA ARG A 269 -7.84 -17.73 6.14
C ARG A 269 -8.29 -17.42 4.71
N HIS A 270 -7.39 -17.05 3.80
CA HIS A 270 -7.73 -16.54 2.46
C HIS A 270 -8.63 -15.28 2.49
N LEU A 271 -8.57 -14.49 3.55
CA LEU A 271 -9.38 -13.29 3.75
C LEU A 271 -8.61 -12.24 4.56
N ALA A 272 -9.24 -11.10 4.80
CA ALA A 272 -8.72 -10.07 5.67
C ALA A 272 -9.79 -9.55 6.63
N GLU A 273 -9.36 -9.17 7.82
CA GLU A 273 -10.20 -8.52 8.81
C GLU A 273 -9.36 -7.86 9.90
N ILE A 274 -9.93 -6.82 10.52
CA ILE A 274 -9.35 -6.15 11.69
C ILE A 274 -10.23 -6.49 12.90
N MET A 275 -9.59 -6.93 13.97
CA MET A 275 -10.23 -7.41 15.18
C MET A 275 -9.68 -6.71 16.41
N VAL A 276 -10.46 -6.73 17.48
CA VAL A 276 -10.02 -6.29 18.80
C VAL A 276 -10.65 -7.15 19.88
N ASP A 277 -9.88 -7.43 20.92
CA ASP A 277 -10.38 -7.95 22.19
C ASP A 277 -9.84 -7.10 23.35
N SER A 278 -10.49 -7.15 24.52
CA SER A 278 -10.12 -6.36 25.69
C SER A 278 -9.72 -7.26 26.86
N LEU A 279 -8.46 -7.20 27.25
CA LEU A 279 -7.88 -7.98 28.36
C LEU A 279 -7.80 -7.11 29.63
N ASP A 280 -8.90 -6.98 30.36
CA ASP A 280 -9.02 -6.06 31.51
C ASP A 280 -8.67 -4.60 31.13
N ASN A 281 -9.45 -4.01 30.23
CA ASN A 281 -9.25 -2.66 29.69
C ASN A 281 -7.93 -2.46 28.94
N TYR A 282 -7.24 -3.55 28.58
CA TYR A 282 -6.06 -3.53 27.72
C TYR A 282 -6.44 -4.07 26.34
N PRO A 283 -6.64 -3.19 25.33
CA PRO A 283 -7.04 -3.63 24.01
C PRO A 283 -5.88 -4.34 23.31
N VAL A 284 -6.18 -5.50 22.74
CA VAL A 284 -5.28 -6.26 21.86
C VAL A 284 -5.93 -6.31 20.48
N TYR A 285 -5.23 -5.78 19.49
CA TYR A 285 -5.69 -5.77 18.11
C TYR A 285 -5.07 -6.93 17.34
N GLU A 286 -5.82 -7.49 16.42
CA GLU A 286 -5.32 -8.46 15.45
C GLU A 286 -5.70 -8.03 14.03
N ILE A 287 -4.77 -8.17 13.10
CA ILE A 287 -5.01 -7.93 11.68
C ILE A 287 -4.67 -9.19 10.89
N THR A 288 -5.70 -9.78 10.27
CA THR A 288 -5.53 -10.88 9.33
C THR A 288 -5.31 -10.30 7.94
N SER A 289 -4.26 -10.74 7.23
CA SER A 289 -4.09 -10.45 5.80
C SER A 289 -3.52 -11.67 5.09
N SER A 290 -4.41 -12.44 4.47
CA SER A 290 -4.10 -13.79 4.00
C SER A 290 -4.51 -14.04 2.56
N GLY A 291 -4.47 -13.02 1.70
CA GLY A 291 -5.06 -13.07 0.37
C GLY A 291 -4.14 -12.73 -0.79
N LEU A 292 -2.84 -13.03 -0.74
CA LEU A 292 -1.90 -12.51 -1.75
C LEU A 292 -2.23 -12.98 -3.18
N THR A 293 -2.39 -14.29 -3.36
CA THR A 293 -2.61 -14.87 -4.70
C THR A 293 -4.05 -15.32 -4.94
N HIS A 294 -4.79 -15.58 -3.86
CA HIS A 294 -6.17 -16.02 -3.88
C HIS A 294 -6.87 -15.63 -2.59
N SER A 295 -8.20 -15.60 -2.64
CA SER A 295 -9.03 -15.26 -1.49
C SER A 295 -10.30 -16.13 -1.48
N TYR A 296 -10.95 -16.21 -0.32
CA TYR A 296 -12.21 -16.89 -0.14
C TYR A 296 -13.38 -15.96 -0.53
N THR A 297 -13.44 -15.63 -1.83
CA THR A 297 -14.41 -14.70 -2.39
C THR A 297 -15.85 -15.07 -2.02
N GLY A 298 -16.60 -14.09 -1.50
CA GLY A 298 -18.02 -14.26 -1.15
C GLY A 298 -18.27 -14.98 0.17
N SER A 299 -17.23 -15.26 0.97
CA SER A 299 -17.40 -15.72 2.36
C SER A 299 -18.22 -14.72 3.19
N ASN A 300 -18.96 -15.24 4.16
CA ASN A 300 -19.79 -14.49 5.10
C ASN A 300 -19.59 -15.03 6.53
N GLU A 301 -18.33 -15.21 6.93
CA GLU A 301 -17.96 -15.73 8.24
C GLU A 301 -18.27 -14.72 9.36
N ALA A 302 -19.01 -15.17 10.37
CA ALA A 302 -19.21 -14.41 11.59
C ALA A 302 -17.91 -14.34 12.39
N ASN A 303 -17.69 -13.20 13.05
CA ASN A 303 -16.60 -12.99 13.99
C ASN A 303 -16.99 -11.85 14.94
N ASP A 304 -17.25 -12.17 16.20
CA ASP A 304 -17.69 -11.20 17.20
C ASP A 304 -16.60 -10.20 17.63
N LYS A 305 -15.34 -10.45 17.25
CA LYS A 305 -14.18 -9.56 17.49
C LYS A 305 -13.92 -8.58 16.36
N ARG A 306 -14.58 -8.73 15.20
CA ARG A 306 -14.34 -7.91 14.01
C ARG A 306 -14.86 -6.48 14.20
N ILE A 307 -14.02 -5.49 13.90
CA ILE A 307 -14.34 -4.05 14.00
C ILE A 307 -14.31 -3.32 12.65
N GLY A 308 -14.46 -4.07 11.56
CA GLY A 308 -14.47 -3.57 10.19
C GLY A 308 -15.19 -4.53 9.24
N PRO A 309 -15.09 -4.32 7.92
CA PRO A 309 -15.65 -5.25 6.95
C PRO A 309 -14.89 -6.59 6.97
N LEU A 310 -15.58 -7.67 6.61
CA LEU A 310 -14.93 -8.89 6.16
C LEU A 310 -14.45 -8.67 4.73
N ILE A 311 -13.15 -8.79 4.51
CA ILE A 311 -12.53 -8.58 3.21
C ILE A 311 -12.28 -9.94 2.56
N THR A 312 -12.99 -10.21 1.47
CA THR A 312 -12.85 -11.47 0.71
C THR A 312 -12.15 -11.27 -0.63
N GLU A 313 -11.55 -10.09 -0.81
CA GLU A 313 -10.72 -9.72 -1.95
C GLU A 313 -9.25 -10.12 -1.69
N ARG A 314 -8.48 -10.26 -2.77
CA ARG A 314 -7.03 -10.45 -2.64
C ARG A 314 -6.40 -9.21 -2.01
N ASN A 315 -5.58 -9.41 -1.00
CA ASN A 315 -5.15 -8.33 -0.12
C ASN A 315 -3.72 -8.50 0.40
N PHE A 316 -3.15 -7.38 0.84
CA PHE A 316 -1.94 -7.29 1.64
C PHE A 316 -2.12 -6.23 2.73
N GLY A 317 -1.26 -6.26 3.74
CA GLY A 317 -1.27 -5.32 4.85
C GLY A 317 -0.10 -4.35 4.82
N LEU A 318 -0.32 -3.16 5.39
CA LEU A 318 0.71 -2.15 5.67
C LEU A 318 0.59 -1.67 7.12
N LEU A 319 1.72 -1.54 7.79
CA LEU A 319 1.86 -0.89 9.09
C LEU A 319 2.77 0.34 8.92
N HIS A 320 2.21 1.52 9.08
CA HIS A 320 2.95 2.77 9.06
C HIS A 320 3.12 3.29 10.48
N TYR A 321 4.34 3.17 11.01
CA TYR A 321 4.71 3.73 12.30
C TYR A 321 5.25 5.14 12.13
N VAL A 322 4.59 6.08 12.80
CA VAL A 322 4.84 7.51 12.70
C VAL A 322 5.32 8.02 14.06
N PRO A 323 6.57 8.48 14.18
CA PRO A 323 7.05 9.16 15.38
C PRO A 323 6.30 10.49 15.57
N THR A 324 5.75 10.72 16.76
CA THR A 324 5.08 11.97 17.13
C THR A 324 5.55 12.45 18.50
N ASP A 325 5.23 13.69 18.86
CA ASP A 325 5.49 14.22 20.21
C ASP A 325 4.78 13.44 21.32
N GLN A 326 3.77 12.63 20.98
CA GLN A 326 3.01 11.78 21.90
C GLN A 326 3.52 10.33 21.91
N GLY A 327 4.66 10.06 21.28
CA GLY A 327 5.21 8.72 21.08
C GLY A 327 4.92 8.16 19.69
N LEU A 328 5.30 6.90 19.49
CA LEU A 328 5.08 6.18 18.24
C LEU A 328 3.58 5.92 18.04
N GLN A 329 3.06 6.21 16.85
CA GLN A 329 1.66 5.94 16.48
C GLN A 329 1.63 5.04 15.25
N LEU A 330 0.55 4.27 15.08
CA LEU A 330 0.39 3.34 13.98
C LEU A 330 -0.82 3.74 13.12
N LEU A 331 -0.61 3.82 11.80
CA LEU A 331 -1.67 3.66 10.80
C LEU A 331 -1.50 2.30 10.14
N ALA A 332 -2.41 1.38 10.41
CA ALA A 332 -2.49 0.09 9.73
C ALA A 332 -3.52 0.14 8.61
N GLU A 333 -3.22 -0.47 7.48
CA GLU A 333 -4.11 -0.56 6.32
C GLU A 333 -4.15 -1.99 5.78
N ILE A 334 -5.32 -2.41 5.33
CA ILE A 334 -5.48 -3.57 4.45
C ILE A 334 -5.82 -3.02 3.07
N ARG A 335 -5.07 -3.48 2.06
CA ARG A 335 -5.18 -2.98 0.69
C ARG A 335 -5.46 -4.09 -0.30
N ALA A 336 -6.26 -3.78 -1.30
CA ALA A 336 -6.53 -4.68 -2.42
C ALA A 336 -5.27 -4.86 -3.27
N ILE A 337 -4.98 -6.10 -3.65
CA ILE A 337 -3.88 -6.45 -4.54
C ILE A 337 -4.10 -5.87 -5.94
N ASP A 338 -5.34 -5.88 -6.42
CA ASP A 338 -5.68 -5.63 -7.82
C ASP A 338 -5.66 -4.15 -8.22
N ASN A 339 -6.08 -3.26 -7.33
CA ASN A 339 -6.22 -1.83 -7.62
C ASN A 339 -5.56 -0.93 -6.55
N ASN A 340 -4.87 -1.52 -5.57
CA ASN A 340 -4.25 -0.81 -4.45
C ASN A 340 -5.24 0.03 -3.61
N GLU A 341 -6.54 -0.27 -3.60
CA GLU A 341 -7.52 0.45 -2.80
C GLU A 341 -7.38 0.10 -1.30
N VAL A 342 -7.63 1.07 -0.41
CA VAL A 342 -7.71 0.82 1.04
C VAL A 342 -9.05 0.19 1.37
N LEU A 343 -9.03 -1.07 1.77
CA LEU A 343 -10.22 -1.86 2.10
C LEU A 343 -10.61 -1.71 3.57
N ALA A 344 -9.63 -1.62 4.45
CA ALA A 344 -9.82 -1.31 5.87
C ALA A 344 -8.61 -0.57 6.43
N SER A 345 -8.81 0.15 7.54
CA SER A 345 -7.72 0.82 8.25
C SER A 345 -7.98 0.92 9.73
N LEU A 346 -6.90 0.94 10.51
CA LEU A 346 -6.89 1.14 11.96
C LEU A 346 -5.83 2.20 12.28
N ALA A 347 -6.12 3.10 13.22
CA ALA A 347 -5.14 4.03 13.75
C ALA A 347 -4.99 3.75 15.25
N LEU A 348 -3.76 3.61 15.75
CA LEU A 348 -3.46 3.41 17.16
C LEU A 348 -2.51 4.51 17.68
N PRO A 349 -2.79 5.10 18.86
CA PRO A 349 -4.01 4.96 19.66
C PRO A 349 -5.29 5.36 18.89
N THR A 350 -6.46 4.82 19.25
CA THR A 350 -7.68 4.96 18.44
C THR A 350 -8.25 6.38 18.41
N GLY A 351 -8.81 6.78 17.27
CA GLY A 351 -9.50 8.06 17.08
C GLY A 351 -9.59 8.47 15.61
N ASN A 352 -10.74 9.03 15.18
CA ASN A 352 -10.93 9.47 13.79
C ASN A 352 -10.02 10.63 13.40
N GLU A 353 -9.83 11.61 14.30
CA GLU A 353 -8.88 12.70 14.10
C GLU A 353 -7.45 12.17 13.97
N ASN A 354 -7.09 11.19 14.80
CA ASN A 354 -5.78 10.54 14.72
C ASN A 354 -5.57 9.87 13.36
N LYS A 355 -6.55 9.08 12.90
CA LYS A 355 -6.49 8.44 11.58
C LYS A 355 -6.30 9.44 10.43
N SER A 356 -7.06 10.54 10.43
CA SER A 356 -6.94 11.58 9.39
C SER A 356 -5.57 12.27 9.43
N LYS A 357 -5.06 12.57 10.63
CA LYS A 357 -3.73 13.15 10.81
C LYS A 357 -2.63 12.21 10.32
N LEU A 358 -2.64 10.95 10.75
CA LEU A 358 -1.67 9.96 10.31
C LEU A 358 -1.71 9.75 8.80
N LYS A 359 -2.91 9.66 8.20
CA LYS A 359 -3.05 9.58 6.73
C LYS A 359 -2.38 10.75 6.01
N SER A 360 -2.46 11.96 6.55
CA SER A 360 -1.81 13.14 5.95
C SER A 360 -0.28 13.13 6.08
N ILE A 361 0.26 12.40 7.06
CA ILE A 361 1.72 12.24 7.26
C ILE A 361 2.26 11.09 6.40
N VAL A 362 1.50 9.98 6.32
CA VAL A 362 1.88 8.79 5.53
C VAL A 362 1.72 9.05 4.03
N TYR A 363 0.64 9.71 3.65
CA TYR A 363 0.33 10.11 2.29
C TYR A 363 0.23 11.64 2.23
N PRO A 364 1.35 12.37 2.39
CA PRO A 364 1.34 13.81 2.18
C PRO A 364 0.80 14.07 0.78
N LYS A 365 0.03 15.15 0.63
CA LYS A 365 -0.64 15.47 -0.66
C LYS A 365 0.34 15.58 -1.83
N GLU A 366 1.63 15.72 -1.57
CA GLU A 366 2.74 15.71 -2.53
C GLU A 366 3.09 14.30 -3.07
N THR A 367 2.71 13.20 -2.40
CA THR A 367 2.97 11.80 -2.81
C THR A 367 1.80 11.07 -3.47
N MET A 368 0.62 11.67 -3.58
CA MET A 368 -0.39 11.14 -4.50
C MET A 368 0.11 11.40 -5.91
N THR A 369 0.40 10.36 -6.70
CA THR A 369 0.82 10.47 -8.10
C THR A 369 -0.14 11.43 -8.81
N ARG A 370 0.33 12.65 -9.02
CA ARG A 370 -0.52 13.74 -9.48
C ARG A 370 -0.98 13.40 -10.88
N GLN A 371 -2.27 13.15 -11.07
CA GLN A 371 -2.81 12.86 -12.39
C GLN A 371 -3.27 14.15 -13.07
N LEU A 372 -3.04 14.25 -14.38
CA LEU A 372 -3.62 15.34 -15.15
C LEU A 372 -5.14 15.20 -15.13
N GLN A 373 -5.81 16.31 -14.87
CA GLN A 373 -7.27 16.35 -14.88
C GLN A 373 -7.82 15.87 -16.24
N PRO A 374 -8.94 15.14 -16.30
CA PRO A 374 -9.48 14.66 -17.57
C PRO A 374 -9.91 15.83 -18.47
N CYS A 375 -9.79 15.68 -19.80
CA CYS A 375 -10.37 16.66 -20.71
C CYS A 375 -11.91 16.58 -20.66
N PRO A 376 -12.63 17.71 -20.56
CA PRO A 376 -14.09 17.74 -20.68
C PRO A 376 -14.54 17.34 -22.09
N GLU A 377 -15.82 17.07 -22.31
CA GLU A 377 -16.37 16.70 -23.64
C GLU A 377 -16.28 17.83 -24.69
N SER A 378 -16.23 19.09 -24.28
CA SER A 378 -16.04 20.23 -25.16
C SER A 378 -14.71 20.17 -25.94
N PRO A 379 -14.65 20.68 -27.18
CA PRO A 379 -13.44 20.66 -28.01
C PRO A 379 -12.32 21.63 -27.56
N ASN A 380 -12.37 22.18 -26.35
CA ASN A 380 -11.47 23.19 -25.81
C ASN A 380 -10.34 22.62 -24.93
N CYS A 381 -9.97 21.35 -25.13
CA CYS A 381 -8.93 20.67 -24.35
C CYS A 381 -8.15 19.65 -25.18
N VAL A 382 -6.85 19.56 -24.92
CA VAL A 382 -5.97 18.48 -25.40
C VAL A 382 -5.17 17.91 -24.23
N SER A 383 -4.91 16.61 -24.24
CA SER A 383 -4.15 15.94 -23.18
C SER A 383 -3.46 14.69 -23.71
N THR A 384 -2.30 14.37 -23.16
CA THR A 384 -1.56 13.13 -23.47
C THR A 384 -2.19 11.89 -22.85
N GLN A 385 -2.99 12.07 -21.80
CA GLN A 385 -3.67 10.98 -21.07
C GLN A 385 -5.17 10.89 -21.41
N SER A 386 -5.64 11.65 -22.40
CA SER A 386 -7.04 11.59 -22.84
C SER A 386 -7.37 10.26 -23.53
N ARG A 387 -8.49 9.64 -23.14
CA ARG A 387 -9.10 8.51 -23.87
C ARG A 387 -9.90 8.93 -25.10
N GLN A 388 -10.15 10.23 -25.28
CA GLN A 388 -10.84 10.76 -26.45
C GLN A 388 -9.84 10.99 -27.59
N GLU A 389 -9.90 10.16 -28.64
CA GLU A 389 -8.93 10.13 -29.75
C GLU A 389 -8.64 11.52 -30.35
N ARG A 390 -9.69 12.33 -30.60
CA ARG A 390 -9.55 13.69 -31.15
C ARG A 390 -8.73 14.65 -30.26
N LYS A 391 -8.67 14.40 -28.95
CA LYS A 391 -7.99 15.25 -27.94
C LYS A 391 -6.65 14.67 -27.48
N LYS A 392 -6.39 13.40 -27.79
CA LYS A 392 -5.17 12.69 -27.41
C LYS A 392 -3.97 13.30 -28.12
N ARG A 393 -2.86 13.43 -27.42
CA ARG A 393 -1.57 13.87 -27.96
C ARG A 393 -0.45 12.96 -27.44
N ASP A 394 0.69 13.00 -28.09
CA ASP A 394 1.86 12.26 -27.63
C ASP A 394 2.59 13.04 -26.52
N PRO A 395 3.11 12.34 -25.49
CA PRO A 395 3.89 12.96 -24.44
C PRO A 395 5.27 13.40 -24.95
N ILE A 396 5.94 14.27 -24.20
CA ILE A 396 7.26 14.81 -24.56
C ILE A 396 8.33 13.88 -23.98
N PRO A 397 9.13 13.16 -24.79
CA PRO A 397 10.22 12.35 -24.25
C PRO A 397 11.29 13.26 -23.64
N PHE A 398 11.90 12.83 -22.54
CA PHE A 398 13.06 13.50 -21.97
C PHE A 398 14.16 12.51 -21.57
N THR A 399 15.37 13.02 -21.42
CA THR A 399 16.52 12.26 -20.94
C THR A 399 17.23 13.05 -19.84
N GLY A 400 17.96 12.35 -18.98
CA GLY A 400 18.61 12.96 -17.81
C GLY A 400 17.69 12.99 -16.58
N SER A 401 18.00 13.88 -15.63
CA SER A 401 17.26 13.98 -14.37
C SER A 401 15.94 14.72 -14.54
N VAL A 402 14.97 14.41 -13.67
CA VAL A 402 13.67 15.12 -13.57
C VAL A 402 13.89 16.63 -13.42
N SER A 403 14.79 17.03 -12.52
CA SER A 403 15.14 18.44 -12.30
C SER A 403 15.63 19.12 -13.59
N ALA A 404 16.51 18.47 -14.37
CA ALA A 404 17.00 19.03 -15.62
C ALA A 404 15.88 19.18 -16.67
N ALA A 405 15.00 18.18 -16.78
CA ALA A 405 13.84 18.23 -17.67
C ALA A 405 12.86 19.32 -17.26
N ARG A 406 12.58 19.47 -15.95
CA ARG A 406 11.71 20.51 -15.39
C ARG A 406 12.24 21.90 -15.68
N GLU A 407 13.50 22.18 -15.36
CA GLU A 407 14.11 23.49 -15.61
C GLU A 407 14.18 23.81 -17.09
N LYS A 408 14.42 22.81 -17.95
CA LYS A 408 14.36 22.96 -19.40
C LYS A 408 12.96 23.34 -19.87
N LEU A 409 11.93 22.68 -19.35
CA LEU A 409 10.54 22.96 -19.68
C LEU A 409 10.11 24.35 -19.21
N LYS A 410 10.49 24.75 -17.99
CA LYS A 410 10.24 26.11 -17.47
C LYS A 410 10.84 27.17 -18.37
N ARG A 411 12.12 27.04 -18.75
CA ARG A 411 12.76 27.96 -19.71
C ARG A 411 12.00 28.08 -21.03
N VAL A 412 11.42 27.00 -21.53
CA VAL A 412 10.63 27.01 -22.77
C VAL A 412 9.31 27.75 -22.58
N VAL A 413 8.60 27.46 -21.49
CA VAL A 413 7.26 27.97 -21.23
C VAL A 413 7.28 29.44 -20.77
N ASP A 414 8.24 29.83 -19.93
CA ASP A 414 8.42 31.19 -19.42
C ASP A 414 8.77 32.19 -20.53
N ASN A 415 9.39 31.72 -21.62
CA ASN A 415 9.67 32.53 -22.81
C ASN A 415 8.46 32.68 -23.75
N MET A 416 7.31 32.11 -23.41
CA MET A 416 6.08 32.28 -24.18
C MET A 416 5.30 33.52 -23.73
N PRO A 417 4.69 34.27 -24.67
CA PRO A 417 3.96 35.48 -24.31
C PRO A 417 2.69 35.16 -23.54
N ARG A 418 2.44 35.95 -22.49
CA ARG A 418 1.20 35.94 -21.69
C ARG A 418 0.97 34.63 -20.94
N THR A 419 2.05 34.19 -20.31
CA THR A 419 2.12 32.95 -19.53
C THR A 419 2.51 33.29 -18.09
N THR A 420 1.85 32.65 -17.13
CA THR A 420 2.12 32.83 -15.70
C THR A 420 2.23 31.46 -15.05
N LEU A 421 3.33 31.19 -14.34
CA LEU A 421 3.48 30.00 -13.50
C LEU A 421 2.57 30.14 -12.27
N ILE A 422 1.73 29.14 -12.03
CA ILE A 422 0.79 29.09 -10.92
C ILE A 422 1.28 28.15 -9.82
N GLU A 423 1.83 27.01 -10.20
CA GLU A 423 2.26 25.98 -9.26
C GLU A 423 3.46 25.20 -9.80
N GLU A 424 4.37 24.85 -8.91
CA GLU A 424 5.55 24.05 -9.19
C GLU A 424 5.80 23.09 -8.02
N ASP A 425 6.03 21.81 -8.35
CA ASP A 425 6.58 20.82 -7.45
C ASP A 425 7.71 20.01 -8.16
N GLU A 426 8.22 18.95 -7.54
CA GLU A 426 9.32 18.13 -8.11
C GLU A 426 8.99 17.57 -9.50
N HIS A 427 7.75 17.16 -9.74
CA HIS A 427 7.31 16.43 -10.93
C HIS A 427 6.24 17.17 -11.74
N TYR A 428 5.82 18.36 -11.33
CA TYR A 428 4.67 19.03 -11.93
C TYR A 428 4.86 20.53 -12.08
N LEU A 429 4.32 21.06 -13.18
CA LEU A 429 4.23 22.48 -13.45
C LEU A 429 2.82 22.83 -13.92
N HIS A 430 2.25 23.89 -13.38
CA HIS A 430 0.98 24.46 -13.84
C HIS A 430 1.16 25.90 -14.24
N TYR A 431 0.77 26.20 -15.47
CA TYR A 431 0.78 27.54 -16.05
C TYR A 431 -0.63 27.97 -16.44
N THR A 432 -0.85 29.28 -16.45
CA THR A 432 -1.96 29.89 -17.18
C THR A 432 -1.45 30.60 -18.42
N PHE A 433 -2.20 30.48 -19.52
CA PHE A 433 -1.97 31.22 -20.76
C PHE A 433 -3.17 32.11 -21.06
N GLN A 434 -2.93 33.39 -21.32
CA GLN A 434 -3.99 34.32 -21.74
C GLN A 434 -4.03 34.48 -23.25
N THR A 435 -5.19 34.26 -23.87
CA THR A 435 -5.38 34.45 -25.32
C THR A 435 -5.50 35.94 -25.70
N TRP A 436 -5.35 36.27 -26.98
CA TRP A 436 -5.50 37.64 -27.51
C TRP A 436 -6.17 37.53 -28.88
N PRO A 437 -7.08 38.46 -29.25
CA PRO A 437 -7.40 39.73 -28.57
C PRO A 437 -8.37 39.64 -27.38
N VAL A 438 -9.05 38.51 -27.19
CA VAL A 438 -9.93 38.27 -26.02
C VAL A 438 -9.14 37.46 -24.97
N PRO A 439 -9.04 37.90 -23.70
CA PRO A 439 -8.16 37.31 -22.69
C PRO A 439 -8.77 36.10 -21.98
N TYR A 440 -9.08 35.04 -22.73
CA TYR A 440 -9.42 33.76 -22.11
C TYR A 440 -8.21 33.14 -21.42
N ILE A 441 -8.46 32.51 -20.29
CA ILE A 441 -7.45 31.80 -19.52
C ILE A 441 -7.53 30.32 -19.87
N ASP A 442 -6.40 29.78 -20.30
CA ASP A 442 -6.19 28.34 -20.46
C ASP A 442 -5.22 27.85 -19.38
N ASP A 443 -5.59 26.76 -18.70
CA ASP A 443 -4.71 26.04 -17.78
C ASP A 443 -3.87 25.04 -18.57
N VAL A 444 -2.56 25.08 -18.35
CA VAL A 444 -1.59 24.18 -18.97
C VAL A 444 -0.78 23.51 -17.89
N GLU A 445 -0.98 22.20 -17.77
CA GLU A 445 -0.43 21.35 -16.73
C GLU A 445 0.59 20.40 -17.38
N PHE A 446 1.72 20.20 -16.72
CA PHE A 446 2.78 19.29 -17.13
C PHE A 446 3.10 18.35 -15.97
N LEU A 447 3.20 17.05 -16.26
CA LEU A 447 3.54 16.00 -15.32
C LEU A 447 4.74 15.22 -15.85
N ILE A 448 5.85 15.28 -15.13
CA ILE A 448 7.14 14.67 -15.47
C ILE A 448 7.19 13.28 -14.83
N SER A 449 7.04 12.25 -15.67
CA SER A 449 7.08 10.84 -15.27
C SER A 449 8.50 10.28 -15.48
N PRO A 450 9.33 10.14 -14.43
CA PRO A 450 10.64 9.51 -14.56
C PRO A 450 10.54 8.03 -14.93
N GLU A 451 9.51 7.33 -14.45
CA GLU A 451 9.30 5.91 -14.73
C GLU A 451 9.00 5.63 -16.21
N GLU A 452 8.26 6.50 -16.89
CA GLU A 452 7.98 6.39 -18.32
C GLU A 452 9.03 7.10 -19.19
N GLY A 453 9.88 7.95 -18.61
CA GLY A 453 10.85 8.78 -19.34
C GLY A 453 10.19 9.87 -20.20
N VAL A 454 8.99 10.31 -19.83
CA VAL A 454 8.21 11.29 -20.59
C VAL A 454 7.58 12.37 -19.72
N ILE A 455 7.22 13.49 -20.34
CA ILE A 455 6.42 14.57 -19.75
C ILE A 455 5.02 14.51 -20.37
N HIS A 456 4.04 14.12 -19.57
CA HIS A 456 2.63 14.25 -19.90
C HIS A 456 2.19 15.71 -19.79
N TYR A 457 1.17 16.09 -20.56
CA TYR A 457 0.60 17.43 -20.46
C TYR A 457 -0.89 17.48 -20.74
N ARG A 458 -1.52 18.54 -20.23
CA ARG A 458 -2.88 18.96 -20.55
C ARG A 458 -2.90 20.46 -20.82
N SER A 459 -3.66 20.89 -21.83
CA SER A 459 -3.95 22.30 -22.09
C SER A 459 -5.45 22.46 -22.30
N ALA A 460 -6.12 23.22 -21.44
CA ALA A 460 -7.58 23.32 -21.40
C ALA A 460 -8.05 24.76 -21.11
N SER A 461 -9.09 25.21 -21.82
CA SER A 461 -9.71 26.51 -21.54
C SER A 461 -10.63 26.47 -20.32
N ARG A 462 -10.53 27.45 -19.40
CA ARG A 462 -11.41 27.55 -18.21
C ARG A 462 -12.88 27.76 -18.57
N VAL A 463 -13.14 28.48 -19.66
CA VAL A 463 -14.49 28.86 -20.10
C VAL A 463 -14.61 28.76 -21.62
N GLY A 464 -15.85 28.66 -22.11
CA GLY A 464 -16.17 28.59 -23.54
C GLY A 464 -16.28 27.15 -24.05
N HIS A 465 -17.12 26.94 -25.08
CA HIS A 465 -17.35 25.60 -25.63
C HIS A 465 -16.23 25.13 -26.58
N SER A 466 -15.55 26.05 -27.25
CA SER A 466 -14.47 25.76 -28.20
C SER A 466 -13.36 26.79 -28.06
N ASP A 467 -12.12 26.35 -28.26
CA ASP A 467 -10.91 27.17 -28.27
C ASP A 467 -10.40 27.43 -29.70
N LEU A 468 -11.13 26.98 -30.73
CA LEU A 468 -10.71 27.01 -32.14
C LEU A 468 -9.32 26.38 -32.37
N GLY A 469 -8.95 25.39 -31.56
CA GLY A 469 -7.68 24.66 -31.62
C GLY A 469 -6.48 25.41 -31.03
N VAL A 470 -6.69 26.46 -30.24
CA VAL A 470 -5.62 27.24 -29.58
C VAL A 470 -4.75 26.35 -28.68
N ASN A 471 -5.35 25.52 -27.82
CA ASN A 471 -4.64 24.63 -26.91
C ASN A 471 -3.76 23.63 -27.68
N SER A 472 -4.30 23.05 -28.75
CA SER A 472 -3.56 22.15 -29.63
C SER A 472 -2.35 22.83 -30.30
N ARG A 473 -2.53 24.05 -30.84
CA ARG A 473 -1.44 24.83 -31.46
C ARG A 473 -0.39 25.27 -30.45
N ARG A 474 -0.80 25.62 -29.22
CA ARG A 474 0.10 25.96 -28.13
C ARG A 474 1.00 24.77 -27.80
N MET A 475 0.43 23.61 -27.54
CA MET A 475 1.22 22.44 -27.16
C MET A 475 2.18 22.00 -28.26
N LYS A 476 1.80 22.10 -29.53
CA LYS A 476 2.75 21.88 -30.65
C LYS A 476 3.97 22.81 -30.59
N LYS A 477 3.79 24.07 -30.21
CA LYS A 477 4.90 25.03 -30.03
C LYS A 477 5.76 24.69 -28.82
N VAL A 478 5.15 24.30 -27.70
CA VAL A 478 5.88 23.87 -26.49
C VAL A 478 6.74 22.64 -26.78
N VAL A 479 6.15 21.60 -27.37
CA VAL A 479 6.85 20.36 -27.75
C VAL A 479 8.04 20.68 -28.65
N ALA A 480 7.82 21.42 -29.75
CA ALA A 480 8.88 21.77 -30.69
C ALA A 480 9.97 22.66 -30.08
N ALA A 481 9.64 23.52 -29.11
CA ALA A 481 10.61 24.35 -28.41
C ALA A 481 11.41 23.54 -27.39
N PHE A 482 10.79 22.59 -26.69
CA PHE A 482 11.46 21.68 -25.77
C PHE A 482 12.45 20.77 -26.48
N GLU A 483 12.09 20.22 -27.63
CA GLU A 483 12.99 19.39 -28.46
C GLU A 483 14.23 20.17 -28.93
N LYS A 484 14.09 21.48 -29.20
CA LYS A 484 15.17 22.34 -29.69
C LYS A 484 16.02 22.96 -28.59
N ALA A 485 15.46 23.13 -27.39
CA ALA A 485 16.19 23.67 -26.26
C ALA A 485 17.36 22.72 -25.91
N ARG A 486 18.56 23.26 -25.79
CA ARG A 486 19.74 22.53 -25.32
C ARG A 486 19.85 22.61 -23.81
#